data_AF-A0A2V6UAQ7-F1
#
_entry.id   AF-A0A2V6UAQ7-F1
#
_cell.length_a   1.000
_cell.length_b   1.000
_cell.length_c   1.000
_cell.angle_alpha   90.00
_cell.angle_beta   90.00
_cell.angle_gamma   90.00
#
_symmetry.space_group_name_H-M   'P 1'
#
loop_
_entity.id
_entity.type
_entity.pdbx_description
1 polymer ?
#
loop_
_entity_poly.entity_id
_entity_poly.type
_entity_poly.pdbx_seq_one_letter_code
_entity_poly.pdbx_strand_id
1 'polypeptide(L)'
;MAQTTSRLTIRPIHPCVGAQVEGVDLAQPLAPPTFRAIFEAFQEYSVLVFRDQRLTDEQQMAFSERFGPLETTISSLGRENRLHPNLVDLSNLDPEQGGRLMDWTDRRMVYQSGNQLWHSDSSFKPVPALASLLSAREVPPVGGETEFASMRYAYATLSEATRRPRADGVVVHSILYSRSTIAKGLFDDERERQLPPVRQALVRANPVNGRQSIFVGSHAWYIEGMPAGESRRLLDDLLAHTTRSACVYQHRWQPCDLV
;
A
#
# COMPACT_ATOMS: atom_id res chain seq x y z
N MET A 1 -8.28 10.65 -33.37
CA MET A 1 -8.28 12.09 -33.08
C MET A 1 -7.14 12.34 -32.10
N ALA A 2 -6.19 13.21 -32.45
CA ALA A 2 -5.06 13.51 -31.58
C ALA A 2 -5.60 14.17 -30.29
N GLN A 3 -5.29 13.61 -29.13
CA GLN A 3 -5.57 14.24 -27.85
C GLN A 3 -4.94 15.64 -27.87
N THR A 4 -5.77 16.67 -27.74
CA THR A 4 -5.31 18.00 -27.36
C THR A 4 -4.52 17.81 -26.07
N THR A 5 -3.22 18.09 -26.10
CA THR A 5 -2.32 17.93 -24.95
C THR A 5 -2.72 18.92 -23.86
N SER A 6 -3.72 18.55 -23.04
CA SER A 6 -3.94 19.20 -21.75
C SER A 6 -2.64 19.15 -20.97
N ARG A 7 -2.16 20.31 -20.51
CA ARG A 7 -0.91 20.39 -19.77
C ARG A 7 -1.08 19.65 -18.44
N LEU A 8 -0.40 18.51 -18.30
CA LEU A 8 -0.32 17.76 -17.05
C LEU A 8 0.17 18.69 -15.94
N THR A 9 -0.57 18.74 -14.83
CA THR A 9 -0.22 19.55 -13.65
C THR A 9 -0.05 18.64 -12.45
N ILE A 10 1.05 18.79 -11.72
CA ILE A 10 1.39 18.00 -10.54
C ILE A 10 1.56 18.96 -9.36
N ARG A 11 0.71 18.82 -8.33
CA ARG A 11 0.69 19.71 -7.17
C ARG A 11 1.00 18.91 -5.90
N PRO A 12 2.07 19.20 -5.15
CA PRO A 12 2.29 18.59 -3.85
C PRO A 12 1.08 18.87 -2.93
N ILE A 13 0.60 17.84 -2.24
CA ILE A 13 -0.56 17.96 -1.33
C ILE A 13 -0.18 17.81 0.14
N HIS A 14 1.05 17.35 0.42
CA HIS A 14 1.59 17.31 1.76
C HIS A 14 3.13 17.43 1.73
N PRO A 15 3.79 18.03 2.75
CA PRO A 15 5.23 18.31 2.72
C PRO A 15 6.14 17.09 2.60
N CYS A 16 5.68 15.92 3.05
CA CYS A 16 6.50 14.70 3.14
C CYS A 16 6.14 13.63 2.10
N VAL A 17 4.94 13.68 1.52
CA VAL A 17 4.36 12.61 0.69
C VAL A 17 3.20 13.17 -0.13
N GLY A 18 2.92 12.60 -1.29
CA GLY A 18 1.68 12.88 -2.01
C GLY A 18 1.77 14.06 -2.98
N ALA A 19 1.22 13.86 -4.17
CA ALA A 19 0.86 14.94 -5.08
C ALA A 19 -0.47 14.63 -5.79
N GLN A 20 -1.23 15.68 -6.11
CA GLN A 20 -2.40 15.58 -6.98
C GLN A 20 -1.97 15.78 -8.43
N VAL A 21 -2.44 14.92 -9.32
CA VAL A 21 -2.17 14.94 -10.75
C VAL A 21 -3.44 15.32 -11.51
N GLU A 22 -3.36 16.36 -12.33
CA GLU A 22 -4.48 16.95 -13.07
C GLU A 22 -4.15 17.03 -14.56
N GLY A 23 -5.19 17.10 -15.40
CA GLY A 23 -5.05 17.24 -16.86
C GLY A 23 -4.70 15.94 -17.57
N VAL A 24 -5.14 14.80 -17.01
CA VAL A 24 -5.03 13.47 -17.61
C VAL A 24 -6.33 12.69 -17.39
N ASP A 25 -6.72 11.92 -18.40
CA ASP A 25 -7.78 10.93 -18.33
C ASP A 25 -7.14 9.54 -18.42
N LEU A 26 -7.15 8.81 -17.30
CA LEU A 26 -6.55 7.48 -17.20
C LEU A 26 -7.39 6.39 -17.87
N ALA A 27 -8.63 6.70 -18.26
CA ALA A 27 -9.49 5.79 -19.04
C ALA A 27 -9.02 5.67 -20.50
N GLN A 28 -8.14 6.57 -20.94
CA GLN A 28 -7.61 6.63 -22.31
C GLN A 28 -6.16 6.16 -22.38
N PRO A 29 -5.72 5.65 -23.55
CA PRO A 29 -4.31 5.38 -23.79
C PRO A 29 -3.44 6.61 -23.56
N LEU A 30 -2.43 6.50 -22.68
CA LEU A 30 -1.50 7.59 -22.39
C LEU A 30 -0.29 7.57 -23.31
N ALA A 31 -0.02 8.70 -23.95
CA ALA A 31 1.22 8.91 -24.70
C ALA A 31 2.46 8.67 -23.80
N PRO A 32 3.57 8.12 -24.34
CA PRO A 32 4.76 7.81 -23.55
C PRO A 32 5.31 8.99 -22.71
N PRO A 33 5.35 10.25 -23.22
CA PRO A 33 5.81 11.38 -22.41
C PRO A 33 4.92 11.69 -21.21
N THR A 34 3.60 11.52 -21.33
CA THR A 34 2.64 11.74 -20.24
C THR A 34 2.84 10.72 -19.13
N PHE A 35 2.93 9.43 -19.49
CA PHE A 35 3.18 8.39 -18.50
C PHE A 35 4.55 8.56 -17.82
N ARG A 36 5.60 8.95 -18.56
CA ARG A 36 6.90 9.24 -17.97
C ARG A 36 6.82 10.34 -16.91
N ALA A 37 6.09 11.42 -17.17
CA ALA A 37 5.90 12.49 -16.19
C ALA A 37 5.13 12.01 -14.94
N ILE A 38 4.13 11.14 -15.12
CA ILE A 38 3.42 10.49 -14.00
C ILE A 38 4.38 9.59 -13.19
N PHE A 39 5.20 8.78 -13.87
CA PHE A 39 6.16 7.91 -13.22
C PHE A 39 7.21 8.72 -12.45
N GLU A 40 7.77 9.79 -13.03
CA GLU A 40 8.69 10.70 -12.35
C GLU A 40 8.03 11.35 -11.12
N ALA A 41 6.76 11.75 -11.22
CA ALA A 41 6.00 12.25 -10.09
C ALA A 41 5.82 11.18 -8.99
N PHE A 42 5.53 9.93 -9.36
CA PHE A 42 5.43 8.82 -8.40
C PHE A 42 6.77 8.60 -7.69
N GLN A 43 7.89 8.64 -8.42
CA GLN A 43 9.22 8.53 -7.84
C GLN A 43 9.57 9.69 -6.90
N GLU A 44 9.06 10.90 -7.16
CA GLU A 44 9.27 12.06 -6.28
C GLU A 44 8.36 12.01 -5.05
N TYR A 45 7.04 11.82 -5.25
CA TYR A 45 6.02 12.04 -4.21
C TYR A 45 5.54 10.76 -3.51
N SER A 46 5.92 9.56 -3.96
CA SER A 46 5.47 8.23 -3.47
C SER A 46 3.98 7.90 -3.60
N VAL A 47 3.09 8.89 -3.50
CA VAL A 47 1.64 8.73 -3.61
C VAL A 47 1.15 9.77 -4.61
N LEU A 48 0.28 9.35 -5.52
CA LEU A 48 -0.34 10.25 -6.50
C LEU A 48 -1.86 10.16 -6.34
N VAL A 49 -2.54 11.30 -6.42
CA VAL A 49 -4.00 11.36 -6.36
C VAL A 49 -4.52 11.86 -7.70
N PHE A 50 -5.41 11.08 -8.32
CA PHE A 50 -6.11 11.43 -9.54
C PHE A 50 -7.60 11.52 -9.22
N ARG A 51 -8.20 12.70 -9.38
CA ARG A 51 -9.62 12.92 -9.12
C ARG A 51 -10.46 12.61 -10.38
N ASP A 52 -11.72 12.23 -10.19
CA ASP A 52 -12.74 12.01 -11.24
C ASP A 52 -12.28 11.06 -12.38
N GLN A 53 -11.61 9.96 -12.03
CA GLN A 53 -11.20 8.88 -12.90
C GLN A 53 -12.26 7.77 -12.94
N ARG A 54 -13.18 7.87 -13.90
CA ARG A 54 -14.26 6.89 -14.12
C ARG A 54 -13.77 5.65 -14.86
N LEU A 55 -12.92 4.87 -14.20
CA LEU A 55 -12.27 3.70 -14.78
C LEU A 55 -13.19 2.47 -14.75
N THR A 56 -13.18 1.66 -15.80
CA THR A 56 -13.56 0.24 -15.66
C THR A 56 -12.45 -0.55 -14.95
N ASP A 57 -12.74 -1.79 -14.56
CA ASP A 57 -11.73 -2.70 -14.00
C ASP A 57 -10.59 -2.95 -14.99
N GLU A 58 -10.91 -3.11 -16.28
CA GLU A 58 -9.93 -3.31 -17.35
C GLU A 58 -9.05 -2.06 -17.54
N GLN A 59 -9.63 -0.86 -17.45
CA GLN A 59 -8.87 0.38 -17.56
C GLN A 59 -7.94 0.60 -16.37
N GLN A 60 -8.39 0.27 -15.15
CA GLN A 60 -7.54 0.33 -13.96
C GLN A 60 -6.37 -0.67 -14.07
N MET A 61 -6.62 -1.90 -14.52
CA MET A 61 -5.57 -2.88 -14.77
C MET A 61 -4.59 -2.43 -15.85
N ALA A 62 -5.10 -1.95 -17.00
CA ALA A 62 -4.27 -1.47 -18.11
C ALA A 62 -3.38 -0.28 -17.70
N PHE A 63 -3.85 0.60 -16.83
CA PHE A 63 -3.02 1.67 -16.27
C PHE A 63 -2.00 1.13 -15.27
N SER A 64 -2.39 0.19 -14.41
CA SER A 64 -1.50 -0.45 -13.44
C SER A 64 -0.34 -1.18 -14.13
N GLU A 65 -0.60 -1.86 -15.25
CA GLU A 65 0.41 -2.57 -16.05
C GLU A 65 1.51 -1.66 -16.62
N ARG A 66 1.28 -0.35 -16.67
CA ARG A 66 2.31 0.62 -17.08
C ARG A 66 3.45 0.71 -16.07
N PHE A 67 3.22 0.37 -14.81
CA PHE A 67 4.25 0.35 -13.76
C PHE A 67 5.03 -0.97 -13.71
N GLY A 68 4.46 -2.05 -14.27
CA GLY A 68 5.04 -3.39 -14.24
C GLY A 68 3.98 -4.48 -14.30
N PRO A 69 4.37 -5.77 -14.25
CA PRO A 69 3.43 -6.87 -14.23
C PRO A 69 2.52 -6.83 -12.99
N LEU A 70 1.25 -7.19 -13.15
CA LEU A 70 0.30 -7.28 -12.05
C LEU A 70 0.69 -8.43 -11.10
N GLU A 71 0.62 -8.16 -9.80
CA GLU A 71 0.90 -9.16 -8.77
C GLU A 71 -0.23 -10.20 -8.71
N THR A 72 0.12 -11.49 -8.71
CA THR A 72 -0.86 -12.54 -8.41
C THR A 72 -1.18 -12.55 -6.92
N THR A 73 -2.41 -12.20 -6.57
CA THR A 73 -2.86 -12.19 -5.18
C THR A 73 -3.11 -13.61 -4.70
N ILE A 74 -2.57 -13.96 -3.53
CA ILE A 74 -2.89 -15.23 -2.86
C ILE A 74 -4.26 -15.02 -2.21
N SER A 75 -5.31 -15.67 -2.72
CA SER A 75 -6.62 -15.65 -2.06
C SER A 75 -6.49 -16.27 -0.66
N SER A 76 -6.68 -15.45 0.38
CA SER A 76 -6.49 -15.85 1.79
C SER A 76 -7.73 -16.51 2.40
N LEU A 77 -8.90 -16.22 1.83
CA LEU A 77 -10.20 -16.76 2.23
C LEU A 77 -10.91 -17.19 0.94
N GLY A 78 -11.19 -18.48 0.81
CA GLY A 78 -11.58 -19.09 -0.46
C GLY A 78 -12.88 -18.55 -1.07
N ARG A 79 -12.84 -18.46 -2.40
CA ARG A 79 -13.89 -18.47 -3.44
C ARG A 79 -14.67 -17.19 -3.79
N GLU A 80 -14.88 -17.13 -5.11
CA GLU A 80 -15.55 -16.20 -6.02
C GLU A 80 -15.22 -14.71 -5.87
N ASN A 81 -14.08 -14.34 -6.48
CA ASN A 81 -13.82 -12.96 -6.81
C ASN A 81 -14.91 -12.50 -7.78
N ARG A 82 -15.87 -11.69 -7.31
CA ARG A 82 -16.78 -10.93 -8.18
C ARG A 82 -16.03 -10.00 -9.14
N LEU A 83 -14.74 -9.74 -8.86
CA LEU A 83 -13.84 -8.95 -9.69
C LEU A 83 -12.86 -9.86 -10.45
N HIS A 84 -12.15 -9.27 -11.40
CA HIS A 84 -11.05 -9.93 -12.10
C HIS A 84 -10.00 -10.50 -11.12
N PRO A 85 -9.37 -11.66 -11.37
CA PRO A 85 -8.38 -12.27 -10.45
C PRO A 85 -7.17 -11.40 -10.09
N ASN A 86 -6.85 -10.41 -10.92
CA ASN A 86 -5.78 -9.44 -10.67
C ASN A 86 -6.26 -8.19 -9.91
N LEU A 87 -7.51 -8.16 -9.45
CA LEU A 87 -8.06 -7.11 -8.61
C LEU A 87 -8.39 -7.67 -7.22
N VAL A 88 -8.13 -6.85 -6.21
CA VAL A 88 -8.48 -7.14 -4.82
C VAL A 88 -9.72 -6.33 -4.48
N ASP A 89 -10.75 -7.02 -4.02
CA ASP A 89 -11.96 -6.39 -3.49
C ASP A 89 -11.73 -5.98 -2.02
N LEU A 90 -11.56 -4.69 -1.79
CA LEU A 90 -11.43 -4.09 -0.46
C LEU A 90 -12.74 -3.48 0.04
N SER A 91 -13.88 -3.83 -0.56
CA SER A 91 -15.17 -3.36 -0.07
C SER A 91 -15.60 -4.09 1.21
N ASN A 92 -16.52 -3.45 1.93
CA ASN A 92 -17.25 -4.04 3.04
C ASN A 92 -18.60 -4.64 2.62
N LEU A 93 -18.75 -4.98 1.33
CA LEU A 93 -19.98 -5.53 0.76
C LEU A 93 -19.88 -7.05 0.62
N ASP A 94 -20.97 -7.74 0.93
CA ASP A 94 -21.09 -9.18 0.74
C ASP A 94 -21.55 -9.48 -0.69
N PRO A 95 -20.70 -10.05 -1.57
CA PRO A 95 -21.09 -10.40 -2.93
C PRO A 95 -22.20 -11.46 -2.98
N GLU A 96 -22.26 -12.35 -1.98
CA GLU A 96 -23.23 -13.45 -1.94
C GLU A 96 -24.61 -12.97 -1.47
N GLN A 97 -24.66 -11.83 -0.77
CA GLN A 97 -25.91 -11.24 -0.27
C GLN A 97 -26.31 -9.97 -1.05
N GLY A 98 -26.02 -9.94 -2.34
CA GLY A 98 -26.45 -8.87 -3.24
C GLY A 98 -25.83 -7.50 -2.91
N GLY A 99 -24.60 -7.49 -2.37
CA GLY A 99 -23.89 -6.25 -2.05
C GLY A 99 -24.38 -5.55 -0.78
N ARG A 100 -24.96 -6.28 0.17
CA ARG A 100 -25.26 -5.73 1.51
C ARG A 100 -23.99 -5.57 2.32
N LEU A 101 -23.98 -4.65 3.28
CA LEU A 101 -22.86 -4.50 4.21
C LEU A 101 -22.63 -5.80 5.00
N MET A 102 -21.38 -6.25 5.04
CA MET A 102 -20.96 -7.33 5.93
C MET A 102 -21.04 -6.88 7.39
N ASP A 103 -21.42 -7.81 8.28
CA ASP A 103 -21.39 -7.58 9.72
C ASP A 103 -19.94 -7.46 10.21
N TRP A 104 -19.69 -6.66 11.25
CA TRP A 104 -18.35 -6.47 11.82
C TRP A 104 -17.72 -7.76 12.36
N THR A 105 -18.54 -8.75 12.73
CA THR A 105 -18.12 -10.07 13.19
C THR A 105 -17.88 -11.07 12.06
N ASP A 106 -18.20 -10.70 10.81
CA ASP A 106 -17.90 -11.52 9.64
C ASP A 106 -16.40 -11.76 9.55
N ARG A 107 -15.98 -13.02 9.35
CA ARG A 107 -14.57 -13.39 9.31
C ARG A 107 -13.78 -12.61 8.26
N ARG A 108 -14.41 -12.24 7.14
CA ARG A 108 -13.83 -11.38 6.10
C ARG A 108 -13.58 -9.98 6.64
N MET A 109 -14.52 -9.39 7.37
CA MET A 109 -14.35 -8.08 8.02
C MET A 109 -13.27 -8.11 9.10
N VAL A 110 -13.24 -9.15 9.93
CA VAL A 110 -12.18 -9.33 10.94
C VAL A 110 -10.81 -9.42 10.25
N TYR A 111 -10.70 -10.18 9.16
CA TYR A 111 -9.46 -10.25 8.39
C TYR A 111 -9.06 -8.89 7.77
N GLN A 112 -10.02 -8.19 7.15
CA GLN A 112 -9.81 -6.88 6.53
C GLN A 112 -9.48 -5.78 7.54
N SER A 113 -9.87 -5.91 8.81
CA SER A 113 -9.48 -4.96 9.86
C SER A 113 -7.97 -4.84 10.05
N GLY A 114 -7.20 -5.85 9.61
CA GLY A 114 -5.74 -5.76 9.55
C GLY A 114 -5.21 -4.66 8.63
N ASN A 115 -6.03 -4.13 7.70
CA ASN A 115 -5.69 -2.99 6.85
C ASN A 115 -5.79 -1.64 7.61
N GLN A 116 -6.36 -1.63 8.82
CA GLN A 116 -6.36 -0.46 9.71
C GLN A 116 -5.01 -0.26 10.42
N LEU A 117 -4.11 -1.25 10.35
CA LEU A 117 -2.75 -1.13 10.85
C LEU A 117 -1.85 -0.48 9.79
N TRP A 118 -0.88 0.33 10.19
CA TRP A 118 0.14 0.82 9.27
C TRP A 118 0.92 -0.32 8.61
N HIS A 119 0.88 -0.40 7.28
CA HIS A 119 1.49 -1.50 6.54
C HIS A 119 2.02 -1.05 5.17
N SER A 120 2.79 -1.94 4.54
CA SER A 120 3.13 -1.90 3.12
C SER A 120 2.65 -3.20 2.51
N ASP A 121 1.86 -3.08 1.46
CA ASP A 121 1.25 -4.21 0.76
C ASP A 121 2.29 -5.24 0.34
N SER A 122 1.93 -6.52 0.51
CA SER A 122 2.74 -7.67 0.12
C SER A 122 4.18 -7.67 0.64
N SER A 123 4.50 -6.91 1.71
CA SER A 123 5.84 -6.94 2.31
C SER A 123 6.21 -8.30 2.91
N PHE A 124 5.22 -9.17 3.13
CA PHE A 124 5.36 -10.56 3.51
C PHE A 124 5.64 -11.52 2.33
N LYS A 125 5.79 -11.02 1.10
CA LYS A 125 6.25 -11.82 -0.06
C LYS A 125 7.75 -11.60 -0.31
N PRO A 126 8.48 -12.58 -0.88
CA PRO A 126 9.91 -12.43 -1.17
C PRO A 126 10.21 -11.25 -2.10
N VAL A 127 9.35 -11.04 -3.10
CA VAL A 127 9.32 -9.84 -3.94
C VAL A 127 8.07 -9.04 -3.54
N PRO A 128 8.22 -7.94 -2.79
CA PRO A 128 7.07 -7.13 -2.38
C PRO A 128 6.51 -6.32 -3.56
N ALA A 129 5.26 -5.88 -3.43
CA ALA A 129 4.61 -5.04 -4.43
C ALA A 129 5.37 -3.71 -4.62
N LEU A 130 5.44 -3.26 -5.88
CA LEU A 130 6.03 -1.97 -6.24
C LEU A 130 5.08 -0.81 -5.90
N ALA A 131 3.82 -0.95 -6.30
CA ALA A 131 2.77 0.04 -6.16
C ALA A 131 1.41 -0.66 -6.05
N SER A 132 0.49 -0.02 -5.35
CA SER A 132 -0.92 -0.38 -5.29
C SER A 132 -1.71 0.78 -5.88
N LEU A 133 -2.74 0.48 -6.67
CA LEU A 133 -3.62 1.47 -7.29
C LEU A 133 -5.04 1.20 -6.82
N LEU A 134 -5.60 2.13 -6.04
CA LEU A 134 -6.88 1.97 -5.37
C LEU A 134 -7.92 2.92 -5.95
N SER A 135 -8.99 2.36 -6.51
CA SER A 135 -10.09 3.12 -7.12
C SER A 135 -11.29 3.20 -6.18
N ALA A 136 -11.76 4.42 -5.90
CA ALA A 136 -12.99 4.63 -5.16
C ALA A 136 -14.21 4.41 -6.05
N ARG A 137 -14.91 3.29 -5.84
CA ARG A 137 -16.17 2.96 -6.52
C ARG A 137 -17.36 3.60 -5.81
N GLU A 138 -17.42 3.44 -4.50
CA GLU A 138 -18.42 4.03 -3.61
C GLU A 138 -17.70 4.46 -2.33
N VAL A 139 -18.04 5.67 -1.83
CA VAL A 139 -17.38 6.27 -0.67
C VAL A 139 -18.41 6.46 0.44
N PRO A 140 -18.15 5.97 1.67
CA PRO A 140 -19.07 6.18 2.78
C PRO A 140 -19.19 7.66 3.12
N PRO A 141 -20.35 8.12 3.66
CA PRO A 141 -20.56 9.53 3.98
C PRO A 141 -19.70 10.00 5.18
N VAL A 142 -19.19 9.08 5.99
CA VAL A 142 -18.37 9.36 7.18
C VAL A 142 -17.31 8.28 7.34
N GLY A 143 -16.07 8.70 7.62
CA GLY A 143 -14.94 7.81 7.85
C GLY A 143 -14.39 7.19 6.57
N GLY A 144 -13.50 6.21 6.74
CA GLY A 144 -12.90 5.47 5.62
C GLY A 144 -11.78 6.21 4.91
N GLU A 145 -11.26 7.30 5.49
CA GLU A 145 -10.04 7.95 5.01
C GLU A 145 -8.85 6.97 4.97
N THR A 146 -7.96 7.16 4.01
CA THR A 146 -6.72 6.39 3.91
C THR A 146 -5.53 7.26 4.26
N GLU A 147 -4.69 6.79 5.18
CA GLU A 147 -3.53 7.53 5.64
C GLU A 147 -2.23 7.00 5.01
N PHE A 148 -1.35 7.92 4.62
CA PHE A 148 -0.07 7.61 4.00
C PHE A 148 1.06 8.30 4.76
N ALA A 149 2.16 7.56 4.97
CA ALA A 149 3.37 8.06 5.60
C ALA A 149 4.60 7.77 4.72
N SER A 150 5.54 8.72 4.65
CA SER A 150 6.75 8.56 3.83
C SER A 150 7.87 7.89 4.63
N MET A 151 8.16 6.64 4.27
CA MET A 151 9.29 5.91 4.86
C MET A 151 10.66 6.45 4.43
N ARG A 152 10.70 7.23 3.33
CA ARG A 152 11.90 7.96 2.89
C ARG A 152 12.16 9.16 3.79
N TYR A 153 11.11 9.94 4.08
CA TYR A 153 11.18 11.06 5.02
C TYR A 153 11.58 10.57 6.42
N ALA A 154 11.01 9.45 6.85
CA ALA A 154 11.38 8.82 8.11
C ALA A 154 12.87 8.50 8.19
N TYR A 155 13.41 7.81 7.19
CA TYR A 155 14.84 7.49 7.13
C TYR A 155 15.72 8.73 7.16
N ALA A 156 15.36 9.77 6.40
CA ALA A 156 16.11 11.02 6.30
C ALA A 156 16.14 11.81 7.62
N THR A 157 15.14 11.61 8.49
CA THR A 157 14.99 12.34 9.76
C THR A 157 15.40 11.52 10.99
N LEU A 158 15.83 10.27 10.82
CA LEU A 158 16.45 9.52 11.90
C LEU A 158 17.79 10.14 12.30
N SER A 159 18.09 10.09 13.60
CA SER A 159 19.44 10.40 14.08
C SER A 159 20.45 9.42 13.48
N GLU A 160 21.70 9.85 13.29
CA GLU A 160 22.73 8.95 12.79
C GLU A 160 22.97 7.74 13.70
N ALA A 161 22.82 7.93 15.01
CA ALA A 161 22.92 6.87 16.01
C ALA A 161 21.82 5.81 15.84
N THR A 162 20.63 6.20 15.39
CA THR A 162 19.56 5.26 15.01
C THR A 162 19.78 4.69 13.62
N ARG A 163 20.26 5.47 12.67
CA ARG A 163 20.36 5.06 11.26
C ARG A 163 21.50 4.10 10.96
N ARG A 164 22.73 4.39 11.39
CA ARG A 164 23.94 3.66 10.97
C ARG A 164 23.94 2.17 11.33
N PRO A 165 23.60 1.76 12.57
CA PRO A 165 23.61 0.34 12.93
C PRO A 165 22.56 -0.52 12.21
N ARG A 166 21.65 0.11 11.45
CA ARG A 166 20.49 -0.53 10.81
C ARG A 166 20.66 -0.64 9.29
N ALA A 167 21.75 -0.11 8.72
CA ALA A 167 21.95 -0.02 7.28
C ALA A 167 21.87 -1.39 6.58
N ASP A 168 22.43 -2.43 7.20
CA ASP A 168 22.46 -3.80 6.69
C ASP A 168 21.50 -4.73 7.47
N GLY A 169 20.57 -4.16 8.25
CA GLY A 169 19.65 -4.93 9.08
C GLY A 169 18.68 -5.75 8.24
N VAL A 170 18.37 -6.96 8.69
CA VAL A 170 17.34 -7.82 8.10
C VAL A 170 16.14 -7.88 9.02
N VAL A 171 14.97 -7.57 8.48
CA VAL A 171 13.68 -7.66 9.18
C VAL A 171 12.86 -8.79 8.57
N VAL A 172 12.30 -9.63 9.42
CA VAL A 172 11.44 -10.75 9.03
C VAL A 172 10.01 -10.27 8.96
N HIS A 173 9.36 -10.42 7.81
CA HIS A 173 7.97 -10.06 7.59
C HIS A 173 7.08 -11.31 7.57
N SER A 174 5.91 -11.25 8.20
CA SER A 174 4.93 -12.33 8.19
C SER A 174 3.50 -11.79 8.23
N ILE A 175 2.67 -12.27 7.30
CA ILE A 175 1.23 -12.00 7.35
C ILE A 175 0.58 -12.70 8.53
N LEU A 176 1.02 -13.92 8.87
CA LEU A 176 0.53 -14.68 10.02
C LEU A 176 0.77 -13.89 11.31
N TYR A 177 1.95 -13.32 11.49
CA TYR A 177 2.25 -12.42 12.61
C TYR A 177 1.24 -11.26 12.65
N SER A 178 1.16 -10.46 11.59
CA SER A 178 0.28 -9.28 11.58
C SER A 178 -1.18 -9.62 11.87
N ARG A 179 -1.70 -10.71 11.30
CA ARG A 179 -3.11 -11.11 11.48
C ARG A 179 -3.35 -11.73 12.85
N SER A 180 -2.36 -12.39 13.45
CA SER A 180 -2.45 -12.90 14.83
C SER A 180 -2.60 -11.79 15.87
N THR A 181 -2.16 -10.55 15.56
CA THR A 181 -2.40 -9.38 16.43
C THR A 181 -3.84 -8.88 16.41
N ILE A 182 -4.63 -9.31 15.43
CA ILE A 182 -6.06 -8.99 15.28
C ILE A 182 -6.91 -10.09 15.91
N ALA A 183 -6.78 -11.32 15.41
CA ALA A 183 -7.55 -12.47 15.88
C ALA A 183 -6.79 -13.78 15.64
N LYS A 184 -7.02 -14.76 16.50
CA LYS A 184 -6.49 -16.13 16.33
C LYS A 184 -7.33 -16.91 15.32
N GLY A 185 -6.71 -17.84 14.60
CA GLY A 185 -7.42 -18.75 13.69
C GLY A 185 -7.95 -18.08 12.41
N LEU A 186 -7.38 -16.93 12.00
CA LEU A 186 -7.73 -16.31 10.73
C LEU A 186 -7.29 -17.14 9.53
N PHE A 187 -6.25 -17.96 9.70
CA PHE A 187 -5.80 -18.96 8.74
C PHE A 187 -6.02 -20.36 9.29
N ASP A 188 -6.17 -21.33 8.39
CA ASP A 188 -6.14 -22.76 8.72
C ASP A 188 -4.69 -23.29 8.60
N ASP A 189 -4.41 -24.42 9.25
CA ASP A 189 -3.07 -25.01 9.32
C ASP A 189 -2.42 -25.25 7.94
N GLU A 190 -3.22 -25.55 6.93
CA GLU A 190 -2.73 -25.77 5.56
C GLU A 190 -2.24 -24.45 4.94
N ARG A 191 -3.04 -23.37 5.04
CA ARG A 191 -2.65 -22.04 4.57
C ARG A 191 -1.48 -21.46 5.35
N GLU A 192 -1.41 -21.69 6.66
CA GLU A 192 -0.26 -21.23 7.47
C GLU A 192 1.07 -21.78 6.93
N ARG A 193 1.10 -23.06 6.54
CA ARG A 193 2.29 -23.69 5.94
C ARG A 193 2.69 -23.09 4.59
N GLN A 194 1.74 -22.49 3.87
CA GLN A 194 1.98 -21.83 2.59
C GLN A 194 2.41 -20.36 2.72
N LEU A 195 2.45 -19.83 3.95
CA LEU A 195 2.76 -18.43 4.24
C LEU A 195 4.00 -18.31 5.15
N PRO A 196 5.16 -18.88 4.77
CA PRO A 196 6.37 -18.77 5.58
C PRO A 196 6.78 -17.30 5.71
N PRO A 197 7.33 -16.89 6.87
CA PRO A 197 7.93 -15.57 7.02
C PRO A 197 9.05 -15.35 6.01
N VAL A 198 9.19 -14.11 5.55
CA VAL A 198 10.19 -13.72 4.54
C VAL A 198 11.19 -12.73 5.11
N ARG A 199 12.43 -12.78 4.62
CA ARG A 199 13.49 -11.84 4.98
C ARG A 199 13.42 -10.63 4.08
N GLN A 200 13.43 -9.44 4.66
CA GLN A 200 13.47 -8.16 3.96
C GLN A 200 14.63 -7.31 4.48
N ALA A 201 15.19 -6.45 3.65
CA ALA A 201 16.13 -5.44 4.13
C ALA A 201 15.37 -4.38 4.95
N LEU A 202 15.85 -4.10 6.17
CA LEU A 202 15.27 -3.07 7.05
C LEU A 202 15.43 -1.67 6.44
N VAL A 203 16.52 -1.44 5.70
CA VAL A 203 16.75 -0.23 4.93
C VAL A 203 16.82 -0.59 3.45
N ARG A 204 15.99 0.03 2.63
CA ARG A 204 15.93 -0.20 1.17
C ARG A 204 16.31 1.05 0.42
N ALA A 205 17.12 0.91 -0.63
CA ALA A 205 17.33 1.95 -1.62
C ALA A 205 16.30 1.80 -2.74
N ASN A 206 15.67 2.90 -3.15
CA ASN A 206 14.83 2.91 -4.35
C ASN A 206 15.72 2.66 -5.58
N PRO A 207 15.41 1.68 -6.45
CA PRO A 207 16.28 1.28 -7.55
C PRO A 207 16.43 2.35 -8.65
N VAL A 208 15.52 3.32 -8.73
CA VAL A 208 15.53 4.36 -9.76
C VAL A 208 16.33 5.59 -9.32
N ASN A 209 16.23 6.00 -8.06
CA ASN A 209 16.80 7.27 -7.57
C ASN A 209 17.73 7.12 -6.36
N GLY A 210 17.95 5.91 -5.85
CA GLY A 210 18.84 5.62 -4.74
C GLY A 210 18.39 6.13 -3.37
N ARG A 211 17.26 6.84 -3.26
CA ARG A 211 16.77 7.36 -1.98
C ARG A 211 16.46 6.20 -1.04
N GLN A 212 17.00 6.26 0.17
CA GLN A 212 16.83 5.24 1.18
C GLN A 212 15.50 5.40 1.93
N SER A 213 14.94 4.28 2.38
CA SER A 213 13.71 4.20 3.16
C SER A 213 13.82 3.09 4.20
N ILE A 214 13.13 3.26 5.32
CA ILE A 214 12.95 2.18 6.31
C ILE A 214 11.81 1.28 5.84
N PHE A 215 11.97 -0.03 5.91
CA PHE A 215 10.92 -0.96 5.53
C PHE A 215 10.31 -1.65 6.75
N VAL A 216 9.36 -0.96 7.38
CA VAL A 216 8.63 -1.45 8.56
C VAL A 216 7.13 -1.26 8.36
N GLY A 217 6.34 -1.97 9.16
CA GLY A 217 4.88 -1.97 9.15
C GLY A 217 4.34 -3.14 9.96
N SER A 218 3.03 -3.39 9.90
CA SER A 218 2.36 -4.43 10.69
C SER A 218 2.91 -5.85 10.45
N HIS A 219 3.41 -6.12 9.24
CA HIS A 219 4.00 -7.41 8.89
C HIS A 219 5.41 -7.61 9.46
N ALA A 220 6.13 -6.54 9.82
CA ALA A 220 7.48 -6.63 10.38
C ALA A 220 7.42 -7.28 11.77
N TRP A 221 7.86 -8.53 11.84
CA TRP A 221 7.76 -9.37 13.03
C TRP A 221 8.94 -9.14 13.97
N TYR A 222 10.17 -9.36 13.49
CA TYR A 222 11.39 -9.14 14.25
C TYR A 222 12.59 -8.85 13.33
N ILE A 223 13.67 -8.33 13.91
CA ILE A 223 14.95 -8.02 13.27
C ILE A 223 15.90 -9.18 13.60
N GLU A 224 16.49 -9.77 12.57
CA GLU A 224 17.44 -10.88 12.75
C GLU A 224 18.66 -10.46 13.56
N GLY A 225 19.14 -11.36 14.42
CA GLY A 225 20.28 -11.10 15.29
C GLY A 225 19.99 -10.17 16.47
N MET A 226 18.75 -9.73 16.68
CA MET A 226 18.33 -8.94 17.84
C MET A 226 17.48 -9.75 18.82
N PRO A 227 17.62 -9.54 20.14
CA PRO A 227 16.69 -10.10 21.12
C PRO A 227 15.25 -9.66 20.82
N ALA A 228 14.28 -10.58 20.96
CA ALA A 228 12.89 -10.36 20.54
C ALA A 228 12.27 -9.07 21.11
N GLY A 229 12.46 -8.81 22.40
CA GLY A 229 11.93 -7.60 23.05
C GLY A 229 12.57 -6.31 22.54
N GLU A 230 13.88 -6.32 22.31
CA GLU A 230 14.61 -5.16 21.77
C GLU A 230 14.23 -4.89 20.32
N SER A 231 14.11 -5.95 19.52
CA SER A 231 13.64 -5.89 18.15
C SER A 231 12.25 -5.28 18.07
N ARG A 232 11.29 -5.77 18.88
CA ARG A 232 9.91 -5.29 18.84
C ARG A 232 9.85 -3.81 19.19
N ARG A 233 10.50 -3.40 20.28
CA ARG A 233 10.59 -2.00 20.69
C ARG A 233 11.18 -1.13 19.59
N LEU A 234 12.27 -1.56 18.94
CA LEU A 234 12.88 -0.80 17.86
C LEU A 234 11.91 -0.65 16.67
N LEU A 235 11.24 -1.72 16.25
CA LEU A 235 10.27 -1.64 15.15
C LEU A 235 9.10 -0.69 15.48
N ASP A 236 8.64 -0.69 16.74
CA ASP A 236 7.57 0.19 17.20
C ASP A 236 8.04 1.66 17.25
N ASP A 237 9.25 1.92 17.76
CA ASP A 237 9.86 3.25 17.77
C ASP A 237 10.05 3.81 16.35
N LEU A 238 10.51 2.96 15.42
CA LEU A 238 10.66 3.33 14.02
C LEU A 238 9.31 3.67 13.40
N LEU A 239 8.29 2.85 13.63
CA LEU A 239 6.94 3.09 13.11
C LEU A 239 6.33 4.37 13.71
N ALA A 240 6.44 4.57 15.02
CA ALA A 240 5.95 5.77 15.70
C ALA A 240 6.64 7.05 15.22
N HIS A 241 7.93 6.99 14.86
CA HIS A 241 8.64 8.12 14.28
C HIS A 241 8.06 8.55 12.92
N THR A 242 7.61 7.58 12.10
CA THR A 242 7.13 7.81 10.74
C THR A 242 5.66 8.24 10.68
N THR A 243 4.85 7.85 11.67
CA THR A 243 3.39 8.02 11.70
C THR A 243 2.91 9.16 12.60
N ARG A 244 3.81 10.06 13.02
CA ARG A 244 3.44 11.30 13.70
C ARG A 244 2.50 12.11 12.80
N SER A 245 1.50 12.75 13.39
CA SER A 245 0.45 13.48 12.65
C SER A 245 0.99 14.46 11.60
N ALA A 246 2.09 15.16 11.88
CA ALA A 246 2.72 16.09 10.92
C ALA A 246 3.41 15.42 9.72
N CYS A 247 3.59 14.10 9.74
CA CYS A 247 4.23 13.29 8.69
C CYS A 247 3.20 12.49 7.86
N VAL A 248 1.93 12.55 8.24
CA VAL A 248 0.84 11.74 7.68
C VAL A 248 -0.03 12.58 6.76
N TYR A 249 -0.15 12.12 5.52
CA TYR A 249 -1.17 12.60 4.61
C TYR A 249 -2.43 11.74 4.75
N GLN A 250 -3.54 12.35 5.15
CA GLN A 250 -4.84 11.70 5.21
C GLN A 250 -5.63 12.03 3.95
N HIS A 251 -5.87 11.02 3.12
CA HIS A 251 -6.67 11.15 1.92
C HIS A 251 -8.16 11.00 2.25
N ARG A 252 -8.92 12.07 2.00
CA ARG A 252 -10.38 12.06 1.99
C ARG A 252 -10.85 11.71 0.58
N TRP A 253 -11.45 10.53 0.49
CA TRP A 253 -11.94 9.96 -0.76
C TRP A 253 -13.11 10.77 -1.32
N GLN A 254 -13.12 10.87 -2.64
CA GLN A 254 -14.26 11.27 -3.44
C GLN A 254 -14.58 10.11 -4.41
N PRO A 255 -15.85 9.95 -4.83
CA PRO A 255 -16.19 8.99 -5.87
C PRO A 255 -15.30 9.18 -7.10
N CYS A 256 -14.85 8.06 -7.67
CA CYS A 256 -13.98 8.03 -8.84
C CYS A 256 -12.56 8.58 -8.62
N ASP A 257 -12.10 8.72 -7.38
CA ASP A 257 -10.67 8.89 -7.17
C ASP A 257 -9.89 7.62 -7.53
N LEU A 258 -8.68 7.83 -8.03
CA LEU A 258 -7.63 6.82 -8.04
C LEU A 258 -6.45 7.35 -7.21
N VAL A 259 -5.96 6.53 -6.29
CA VAL A 259 -4.76 6.79 -5.49
C VAL A 259 -3.73 5.70 -5.72
#